data_AF-A0A258TEU7-F1
#
_entry.id   AF-A0A258TEU7-F1
#
_cell.length_a   1.000
_cell.length_b   1.000
_cell.length_c   1.000
_cell.angle_alpha   90.00
_cell.angle_beta   90.00
_cell.angle_gamma   90.00
#
_symmetry.space_group_name_H-M   'P 1'
#
loop_
_entity.id
_entity.type
_entity.pdbx_description
1 polymer ?
#
loop_
_entity_poly.entity_id
_entity_poly.type
_entity_poly.pdbx_seq_one_letter_code
_entity_poly.pdbx_strand_id
1 'polypeptide(L)'
;MRFALPIVALALTVPAAAQNVRAPFTVQETGQGFAQLDDALMSVRGRDATILIAPGTYRQCAIQQAGHITFKAVQPGSVIFDGVACEGKAALVLRGEGSVVDGIIFRNIRVGDGNGAGIRIEIGDLTVRNAMFLDSQEGILGGTSGAQVVTIDRSTFAGLGQCDETPDCAHSVYLASQGKVTITNSRFERGRGGHYVKLRVPNVSITDNSFDDTSGHKTNYMIDLPEGATGLIARNTFVQGPDKENWTGFIVVSAEQRKYPATGLRVEANVATLAPGQTHSPAFVADVSHDRLAVGANQLGKGVRPFELR
;
A
#
# COMPACT_ATOMS: atom_id res chain seq x y z
N MET A 1 -22.54 -84.73 10.33
CA MET A 1 -22.51 -83.86 9.14
C MET A 1 -22.89 -82.44 9.54
N ARG A 2 -21.92 -81.53 9.68
CA ARG A 2 -22.15 -80.08 9.64
C ARG A 2 -20.91 -79.44 9.00
N PHE A 3 -21.07 -79.00 7.77
CA PHE A 3 -20.06 -78.33 6.96
C PHE A 3 -19.88 -76.90 7.46
N ALA A 4 -18.63 -76.49 7.73
CA ALA A 4 -18.27 -75.10 7.96
C ALA A 4 -17.70 -74.53 6.66
N LEU A 5 -18.39 -73.54 6.06
CA LEU A 5 -17.90 -72.78 4.91
C LEU A 5 -16.87 -71.72 5.37
N PRO A 6 -15.79 -71.48 4.61
CA PRO A 6 -14.90 -70.36 4.85
C PRO A 6 -15.49 -69.09 4.22
N ILE A 7 -15.60 -68.02 5.02
CA ILE A 7 -15.93 -66.68 4.52
C ILE A 7 -14.61 -66.02 4.09
N VAL A 8 -14.44 -65.83 2.79
CA VAL A 8 -13.35 -65.04 2.22
C VAL A 8 -13.81 -63.57 2.19
N ALA A 9 -13.18 -62.72 2.99
CA ALA A 9 -13.40 -61.29 2.97
C ALA A 9 -12.56 -60.65 1.84
N LEU A 10 -13.20 -60.25 0.75
CA LEU A 10 -12.59 -59.39 -0.27
C LEU A 10 -12.54 -57.95 0.26
N ALA A 11 -11.34 -57.47 0.56
CA ALA A 11 -11.10 -56.06 0.82
C ALA A 11 -11.10 -55.30 -0.52
N LEU A 12 -12.16 -54.53 -0.78
CA LEU A 12 -12.22 -53.58 -1.89
C LEU A 12 -11.39 -52.34 -1.53
N THR A 13 -10.17 -52.25 -2.04
CA THR A 13 -9.37 -51.03 -2.00
C THR A 13 -9.92 -50.06 -3.04
N VAL A 14 -10.68 -49.06 -2.58
CA VAL A 14 -11.10 -47.93 -3.44
C VAL A 14 -9.88 -47.04 -3.66
N PRO A 15 -9.50 -46.71 -4.91
CA PRO A 15 -8.43 -45.74 -5.14
C PRO A 15 -8.92 -44.38 -4.66
N ALA A 16 -8.24 -43.81 -3.67
CA ALA A 16 -8.40 -42.40 -3.34
C ALA A 16 -7.99 -41.60 -4.58
N ALA A 17 -8.96 -40.97 -5.26
CA ALA A 17 -8.66 -39.98 -6.26
C ALA A 17 -7.85 -38.88 -5.58
N ALA A 18 -6.55 -38.83 -5.86
CA ALA A 18 -5.72 -37.71 -5.47
C ALA A 18 -6.36 -36.46 -6.09
N GLN A 19 -7.00 -35.64 -5.26
CA GLN A 19 -7.35 -34.29 -5.67
C GLN A 19 -6.03 -33.66 -6.11
N ASN A 20 -5.87 -33.41 -7.41
CA ASN A 20 -4.79 -32.57 -7.92
C ASN A 20 -5.03 -31.19 -7.30
N VAL A 21 -4.49 -30.98 -6.09
CA VAL A 21 -4.48 -29.67 -5.46
C VAL A 21 -3.63 -28.81 -6.37
N ARG A 22 -4.31 -28.00 -7.18
CA ARG A 22 -3.64 -27.08 -8.10
C ARG A 22 -2.77 -26.18 -7.25
N ALA A 23 -1.48 -26.14 -7.58
CA ALA A 23 -0.52 -25.40 -6.78
C ALA A 23 -0.94 -23.91 -6.69
N PRO A 24 -0.87 -23.29 -5.50
CA PRO A 24 -1.38 -21.95 -5.28
C PRO A 24 -0.62 -20.87 -6.07
N PHE A 25 0.64 -21.10 -6.40
CA PHE A 25 1.47 -20.17 -7.15
C PHE A 25 1.86 -20.81 -8.47
N THR A 26 1.59 -20.15 -9.59
CA THR A 26 1.90 -20.67 -10.93
C THR A 26 2.71 -19.64 -11.69
N VAL A 27 3.85 -20.03 -12.23
CA VAL A 27 4.57 -19.21 -13.22
C VAL A 27 3.79 -19.28 -14.52
N GLN A 28 3.19 -18.16 -14.94
CA GLN A 28 2.28 -18.10 -16.09
C GLN A 28 2.96 -18.58 -17.37
N GLU A 29 4.23 -18.23 -17.55
CA GLU A 29 5.01 -18.48 -18.76
C GLU A 29 5.32 -19.97 -18.97
N THR A 30 5.40 -20.76 -17.89
CA THR A 30 5.75 -22.19 -17.96
C THR A 30 4.60 -23.11 -17.56
N GLY A 31 3.57 -22.59 -16.89
CA GLY A 31 2.52 -23.37 -16.25
C GLY A 31 2.99 -24.15 -15.02
N GLN A 32 4.24 -23.97 -14.58
CA GLN A 32 4.79 -24.70 -13.44
C GLN A 32 4.18 -24.17 -12.14
N GLY A 33 3.65 -25.08 -11.34
CA GLY A 33 3.01 -24.81 -10.06
C GLY A 33 3.92 -25.05 -8.86
N PHE A 34 3.79 -24.22 -7.84
CA PHE A 34 4.57 -24.26 -6.60
C PHE A 34 3.68 -24.10 -5.36
N ALA A 35 4.07 -24.75 -4.27
CA ALA A 35 3.38 -24.66 -2.98
C ALA A 35 3.77 -23.40 -2.19
N GLN A 36 4.99 -22.89 -2.38
CA GLN A 36 5.50 -21.67 -1.76
C GLN A 36 5.74 -20.60 -2.83
N LEU A 37 5.48 -19.34 -2.49
CA LEU A 37 5.77 -18.22 -3.39
C LEU A 37 7.28 -18.10 -3.70
N ASP A 38 8.13 -18.28 -2.70
CA ASP A 38 9.59 -18.22 -2.88
C ASP A 38 10.10 -19.28 -3.85
N ASP A 39 9.53 -20.50 -3.85
CA ASP A 39 9.91 -21.53 -4.82
C ASP A 39 9.59 -21.10 -6.26
N ALA A 40 8.44 -20.44 -6.46
CA ALA A 40 8.07 -19.88 -7.75
C ALA A 40 9.07 -18.80 -8.20
N LEU A 41 9.47 -17.90 -7.29
CA LEU A 41 10.48 -16.86 -7.57
C LEU A 41 11.87 -17.43 -7.86
N MET A 42 12.30 -18.44 -7.11
CA MET A 42 13.59 -19.11 -7.36
C MET A 42 13.59 -19.82 -8.73
N SER A 43 12.45 -20.37 -9.14
CA SER A 43 12.35 -21.10 -10.42
C SER A 43 12.57 -20.23 -11.65
N VAL A 44 12.27 -18.92 -11.57
CA VAL A 44 12.43 -18.01 -12.71
C VAL A 44 13.88 -17.59 -12.93
N ARG A 45 14.75 -17.82 -11.94
CA ARG A 45 16.21 -17.57 -11.96
C ARG A 45 16.54 -16.11 -12.34
N GLY A 46 15.82 -15.18 -11.72
CA GLY A 46 16.00 -13.74 -11.92
C GLY A 46 15.52 -13.19 -13.27
N ARG A 47 14.86 -14.01 -14.09
CA ARG A 47 14.19 -13.55 -15.31
C ARG A 47 12.82 -12.96 -14.99
N ASP A 48 12.32 -12.15 -15.92
CA ASP A 48 10.96 -11.62 -15.87
C ASP A 48 9.93 -12.76 -15.86
N ALA A 49 8.89 -12.59 -15.04
CA ALA A 49 7.84 -13.58 -14.90
C ALA A 49 6.55 -13.04 -14.30
N THR A 50 5.46 -13.73 -14.58
CA THR A 50 4.16 -13.51 -13.94
C THR A 50 3.85 -14.68 -13.01
N ILE A 51 3.74 -14.39 -11.72
CA ILE A 51 3.28 -15.36 -10.72
C ILE A 51 1.77 -15.16 -10.54
N LEU A 52 1.00 -16.11 -11.07
CA LEU A 52 -0.44 -16.22 -10.83
C LEU A 52 -0.68 -16.85 -9.46
N ILE A 53 -1.50 -16.19 -8.65
CA ILE A 53 -1.81 -16.60 -7.28
C ILE A 53 -3.29 -16.99 -7.21
N ALA A 54 -3.54 -18.24 -6.84
CA ALA A 54 -4.88 -18.79 -6.67
C ALA A 54 -5.60 -18.14 -5.46
N PRO A 55 -6.93 -18.15 -5.40
CA PRO A 55 -7.68 -17.71 -4.23
C PRO A 55 -7.21 -18.39 -2.94
N GLY A 56 -7.02 -17.62 -1.87
CA GLY A 56 -6.58 -18.17 -0.58
C GLY A 56 -6.08 -17.14 0.42
N THR A 57 -5.87 -17.61 1.64
CA THR A 57 -5.15 -16.86 2.69
C THR A 57 -3.79 -17.50 2.92
N TYR A 58 -2.74 -16.71 2.74
CA TYR A 58 -1.36 -17.11 2.76
C TYR A 58 -0.67 -16.50 3.96
N ARG A 59 -0.14 -17.38 4.83
CA ARG A 59 0.81 -17.03 5.89
C ARG A 59 2.23 -17.25 5.39
N GLN A 60 2.53 -16.59 4.30
CA GLN A 60 3.83 -16.61 3.63
C GLN A 60 4.25 -15.16 3.42
N CYS A 61 5.53 -14.94 3.20
CA CYS A 61 6.07 -13.71 2.65
C CYS A 61 7.05 -14.10 1.54
N ALA A 62 7.51 -13.14 0.76
CA ALA A 62 8.48 -13.41 -0.29
C ALA A 62 9.43 -12.25 -0.54
N ILE A 63 10.59 -12.59 -1.09
CA ILE A 63 11.63 -11.63 -1.47
C ILE A 63 11.90 -11.74 -2.96
N GLN A 64 11.55 -10.71 -3.72
CA GLN A 64 11.97 -10.60 -5.12
C GLN A 64 13.40 -10.07 -5.17
N GLN A 65 14.36 -10.91 -5.57
CA GLN A 65 15.77 -10.51 -5.66
C GLN A 65 16.20 -9.91 -7.01
N ALA A 66 15.47 -10.18 -8.10
CA ALA A 66 15.85 -9.80 -9.46
C ALA A 66 14.65 -9.82 -10.43
N GLY A 67 14.88 -9.33 -11.64
CA GLY A 67 13.93 -9.35 -12.77
C GLY A 67 12.71 -8.45 -12.59
N HIS A 68 11.83 -8.43 -13.59
CA HIS A 68 10.52 -7.82 -13.53
C HIS A 68 9.46 -8.87 -13.16
N ILE A 69 8.94 -8.81 -11.94
CA ILE A 69 7.99 -9.81 -11.44
C ILE A 69 6.60 -9.21 -11.29
N THR A 70 5.61 -9.87 -11.89
CA THR A 70 4.20 -9.58 -11.66
C THR A 70 3.61 -10.59 -10.69
N PHE A 71 3.18 -10.13 -9.52
CA PHE A 71 2.37 -10.86 -8.55
C PHE A 71 0.90 -10.57 -8.82
N LYS A 72 0.15 -11.56 -9.34
CA LYS A 72 -1.22 -11.35 -9.79
C LYS A 72 -2.18 -12.35 -9.18
N ALA A 73 -3.18 -11.86 -8.47
CA ALA A 73 -4.32 -12.68 -8.09
C ALA A 73 -5.08 -13.13 -9.35
N VAL A 74 -5.36 -14.43 -9.48
CA VAL A 74 -6.16 -14.96 -10.60
C VAL A 74 -7.54 -14.31 -10.64
N GLN A 75 -8.11 -14.04 -9.46
CA GLN A 75 -9.30 -13.23 -9.26
C GLN A 75 -8.95 -12.08 -8.30
N PRO A 76 -9.05 -10.80 -8.70
CA PRO A 76 -8.77 -9.68 -7.81
C PRO A 76 -9.57 -9.74 -6.51
N GLY A 77 -8.92 -9.46 -5.38
CA GLY A 77 -9.52 -9.49 -4.05
C GLY A 77 -9.67 -10.89 -3.43
N SER A 78 -9.23 -11.95 -4.12
CA SER A 78 -9.33 -13.33 -3.62
C SER A 78 -8.08 -13.86 -2.90
N VAL A 79 -6.98 -13.11 -2.93
CA VAL A 79 -5.67 -13.48 -2.38
C VAL A 79 -5.37 -12.59 -1.19
N ILE A 80 -5.12 -13.19 -0.03
CA ILE A 80 -4.80 -12.49 1.22
C ILE A 80 -3.43 -12.94 1.72
N PHE A 81 -2.48 -12.01 1.85
CA PHE A 81 -1.27 -12.19 2.66
C PHE A 81 -1.55 -11.69 4.08
N ASP A 82 -1.42 -12.58 5.07
CA ASP A 82 -1.91 -12.34 6.43
C ASP A 82 -0.83 -12.56 7.50
N GLY A 83 -0.44 -11.46 8.16
CA GLY A 83 0.36 -11.48 9.39
C GLY A 83 1.83 -11.88 9.29
N VAL A 84 2.32 -12.29 8.11
CA VAL A 84 3.71 -12.77 7.94
C VAL A 84 4.54 -11.75 7.16
N ALA A 85 5.71 -11.43 7.69
CA ALA A 85 6.67 -10.51 7.08
C ALA A 85 8.06 -11.17 6.94
N CYS A 86 8.69 -10.91 5.81
CA CYS A 86 10.06 -11.31 5.51
C CYS A 86 11.01 -10.23 6.03
N GLU A 87 12.15 -10.67 6.58
CA GLU A 87 13.23 -9.81 7.11
C GLU A 87 12.79 -8.80 8.19
N GLY A 88 11.67 -9.03 8.86
CA GLY A 88 11.08 -8.02 9.75
C GLY A 88 10.67 -6.74 9.01
N LYS A 89 10.34 -6.84 7.71
CA LYS A 89 9.97 -5.69 6.85
C LYS A 89 8.55 -5.76 6.32
N ALA A 90 8.24 -6.74 5.47
CA ALA A 90 6.99 -6.77 4.74
C ALA A 90 6.56 -8.16 4.24
N ALA A 91 5.30 -8.30 3.84
CA ALA A 91 4.82 -9.51 3.17
C ALA A 91 5.53 -9.70 1.81
N LEU A 92 5.74 -8.63 1.04
CA LEU A 92 6.59 -8.64 -0.15
C LEU A 92 7.75 -7.65 0.00
N VAL A 93 8.98 -8.15 -0.06
CA VAL A 93 10.19 -7.32 -0.11
C VAL A 93 10.72 -7.34 -1.54
N LEU A 94 10.77 -6.17 -2.18
CA LEU A 94 10.95 -6.03 -3.62
C LEU A 94 12.28 -5.36 -3.93
N ARG A 95 13.19 -6.12 -4.56
CA ARG A 95 14.54 -5.71 -4.98
C ARG A 95 14.84 -6.08 -6.44
N GLY A 96 13.81 -6.26 -7.26
CA GLY A 96 13.99 -6.53 -8.67
C GLY A 96 14.18 -5.26 -9.50
N GLU A 97 14.25 -5.43 -10.81
CA GLU A 97 14.30 -4.33 -11.78
C GLU A 97 12.94 -3.61 -11.87
N GLY A 98 11.86 -4.35 -11.61
CA GLY A 98 10.54 -3.78 -11.37
C GLY A 98 9.53 -4.81 -10.86
N SER A 99 8.41 -4.33 -10.35
CA SER A 99 7.39 -5.17 -9.72
C SER A 99 5.99 -4.69 -10.06
N VAL A 100 5.09 -5.64 -10.28
CA VAL A 100 3.65 -5.38 -10.40
C VAL A 100 2.91 -6.19 -9.34
N VAL A 101 2.03 -5.55 -8.58
CA VAL A 101 1.14 -6.20 -7.62
C VAL A 101 -0.30 -5.90 -8.03
N ASP A 102 -1.05 -6.96 -8.39
CA ASP A 102 -2.40 -6.83 -8.95
C ASP A 102 -3.41 -7.71 -8.21
N GLY A 103 -4.40 -7.07 -7.59
CA GLY A 103 -5.56 -7.77 -7.03
C GLY A 103 -5.30 -8.45 -5.68
N ILE A 104 -4.24 -8.08 -4.97
CA ILE A 104 -3.80 -8.74 -3.73
C ILE A 104 -4.21 -7.93 -2.50
N ILE A 105 -4.65 -8.63 -1.46
CA ILE A 105 -4.95 -8.06 -0.14
C ILE A 105 -3.77 -8.37 0.80
N PHE A 106 -3.27 -7.35 1.49
CA PHE A 106 -2.30 -7.46 2.56
C PHE A 106 -2.95 -7.05 3.87
N ARG A 107 -2.84 -7.86 4.91
CA ARG A 107 -3.42 -7.50 6.21
C ARG A 107 -2.63 -7.97 7.42
N ASN A 108 -2.85 -7.27 8.53
CA ASN A 108 -2.29 -7.58 9.84
C ASN A 108 -0.76 -7.65 9.85
N ILE A 109 -0.07 -6.96 8.94
CA ILE A 109 1.38 -7.02 8.86
C ILE A 109 1.99 -6.13 9.94
N ARG A 110 2.74 -6.76 10.84
CA ARG A 110 3.32 -6.14 12.02
C ARG A 110 4.72 -6.70 12.26
N VAL A 111 5.68 -5.83 12.53
CA VAL A 111 7.08 -6.18 12.79
C VAL A 111 7.64 -5.39 13.97
N GLY A 112 8.80 -5.80 14.48
CA GLY A 112 9.32 -5.33 15.77
C GLY A 112 9.69 -3.85 15.84
N ASP A 113 10.05 -3.24 14.71
CA ASP A 113 10.40 -1.80 14.65
C ASP A 113 9.19 -0.88 14.42
N GLY A 114 7.98 -1.45 14.28
CA GLY A 114 6.76 -0.67 14.07
C GLY A 114 6.45 -0.35 12.62
N ASN A 115 7.22 -0.84 11.64
CA ASN A 115 7.11 -0.49 10.21
C ASN A 115 6.75 -1.68 9.30
N GLY A 116 5.92 -2.60 9.79
CA GLY A 116 5.51 -3.80 9.07
C GLY A 116 4.58 -3.49 7.91
N ALA A 117 5.02 -3.71 6.67
CA ALA A 117 4.30 -3.30 5.47
C ALA A 117 3.69 -4.47 4.67
N GLY A 118 2.64 -4.20 3.88
CA GLY A 118 2.25 -5.12 2.82
C GLY A 118 3.37 -5.25 1.77
N ILE A 119 3.94 -4.12 1.36
CA ILE A 119 5.04 -4.05 0.40
C ILE A 119 6.19 -3.21 0.98
N ARG A 120 7.40 -3.76 0.97
CA ARG A 120 8.65 -3.02 1.10
C ARG A 120 9.32 -2.93 -0.27
N ILE A 121 9.33 -1.76 -0.89
CA ILE A 121 10.02 -1.53 -2.17
C ILE A 121 11.39 -0.89 -1.90
N GLU A 122 12.47 -1.56 -2.29
CA GLU A 122 13.84 -1.08 -2.04
C GLU A 122 14.51 -0.54 -3.31
N ILE A 123 14.29 -1.17 -4.47
CA ILE A 123 14.75 -0.72 -5.79
C ILE A 123 13.76 -1.14 -6.88
N GLY A 124 13.95 -0.60 -8.09
CA GLY A 124 13.12 -0.92 -9.26
C GLY A 124 11.76 -0.22 -9.24
N ASP A 125 11.11 -0.15 -10.39
CA ASP A 125 9.80 0.50 -10.49
C ASP A 125 8.69 -0.35 -9.87
N LEU A 126 7.64 0.28 -9.35
CA LEU A 126 6.51 -0.42 -8.72
C LEU A 126 5.18 0.01 -9.33
N THR A 127 4.38 -0.96 -9.77
CA THR A 127 2.96 -0.75 -10.09
C THR A 127 2.08 -1.56 -9.14
N VAL A 128 1.19 -0.90 -8.42
CA VAL A 128 0.18 -1.51 -7.56
C VAL A 128 -1.21 -1.19 -8.10
N ARG A 129 -2.04 -2.20 -8.32
CA ARG A 129 -3.41 -2.00 -8.80
C ARG A 129 -4.40 -2.97 -8.20
N ASN A 130 -5.64 -2.52 -7.98
CA ASN A 130 -6.72 -3.32 -7.42
C ASN A 130 -6.36 -4.00 -6.07
N ALA A 131 -5.46 -3.39 -5.29
CA ALA A 131 -4.92 -3.97 -4.07
C ALA A 131 -5.60 -3.39 -2.83
N MET A 132 -5.51 -4.12 -1.71
CA MET A 132 -6.01 -3.63 -0.42
C MET A 132 -4.94 -3.83 0.65
N PHE A 133 -4.71 -2.80 1.46
CA PHE A 133 -3.77 -2.80 2.58
C PHE A 133 -4.57 -2.50 3.85
N LEU A 134 -4.68 -3.49 4.73
CA LEU A 134 -5.67 -3.49 5.81
C LEU A 134 -5.03 -3.77 7.17
N ASP A 135 -5.27 -2.93 8.16
CA ASP A 135 -4.98 -3.23 9.58
C ASP A 135 -3.52 -3.62 9.88
N SER A 136 -2.59 -3.12 9.07
CA SER A 136 -1.14 -3.28 9.20
C SER A 136 -0.49 -2.02 9.77
N GLN A 137 0.76 -2.10 10.19
CA GLN A 137 1.53 -0.92 10.57
C GLN A 137 1.72 0.01 9.36
N GLU A 138 2.16 -0.54 8.23
CA GLU A 138 2.36 0.17 6.96
C GLU A 138 1.55 -0.49 5.83
N GLY A 139 1.20 0.30 4.81
CA GLY A 139 0.69 -0.26 3.55
C GLY A 139 1.84 -0.55 2.59
N ILE A 140 2.44 0.53 2.08
CA ILE A 140 3.61 0.49 1.21
C ILE A 140 4.69 1.38 1.82
N LEU A 141 5.84 0.78 2.09
CA LEU A 141 7.01 1.49 2.60
C LEU A 141 8.18 1.30 1.65
N GLY A 142 8.94 2.35 1.38
CA GLY A 142 10.09 2.27 0.50
C GLY A 142 10.97 3.50 0.53
N GLY A 143 12.25 3.29 0.19
CA GLY A 143 13.25 4.34 0.22
C GLY A 143 14.46 3.96 -0.60
N THR A 144 14.81 4.77 -1.59
CA THR A 144 16.01 4.61 -2.39
C THR A 144 16.64 5.95 -2.73
N SER A 145 17.96 5.96 -2.93
CA SER A 145 18.67 7.15 -3.43
C SER A 145 18.53 7.31 -4.95
N GLY A 146 18.10 6.26 -5.67
CA GLY A 146 17.92 6.27 -7.12
C GLY A 146 16.59 6.89 -7.56
N ALA A 147 16.45 7.10 -8.87
CA ALA A 147 15.16 7.38 -9.47
C ALA A 147 14.31 6.11 -9.48
N GLN A 148 13.05 6.24 -9.08
CA GLN A 148 12.07 5.16 -9.05
C GLN A 148 10.70 5.71 -9.44
N VAL A 149 9.99 5.02 -10.33
CA VAL A 149 8.61 5.32 -10.66
C VAL A 149 7.69 4.38 -9.91
N VAL A 150 6.81 4.95 -9.08
CA VAL A 150 5.77 4.20 -8.38
C VAL A 150 4.40 4.66 -8.86
N THR A 151 3.57 3.71 -9.29
CA THR A 151 2.18 3.94 -9.66
C THR A 151 1.27 3.10 -8.78
N ILE A 152 0.30 3.73 -8.13
CA ILE A 152 -0.72 3.10 -7.30
C ILE A 152 -2.07 3.50 -7.87
N ASP A 153 -2.87 2.52 -8.28
CA ASP A 153 -4.18 2.76 -8.88
C ASP A 153 -5.26 1.87 -8.25
N ARG A 154 -6.49 2.38 -8.11
CA ARG A 154 -7.67 1.60 -7.67
C ARG A 154 -7.39 0.74 -6.44
N SER A 155 -6.70 1.30 -5.45
CA SER A 155 -6.28 0.56 -4.26
C SER A 155 -6.92 1.12 -2.99
N THR A 156 -7.02 0.29 -1.95
CA THR A 156 -7.59 0.69 -0.65
C THR A 156 -6.53 0.59 0.44
N PHE A 157 -6.47 1.61 1.28
CA PHE A 157 -5.61 1.70 2.46
C PHE A 157 -6.52 1.98 3.65
N ALA A 158 -6.69 1.00 4.55
CA ALA A 158 -7.65 1.12 5.65
C ALA A 158 -7.11 0.54 6.96
N GLY A 159 -7.25 1.26 8.07
CA GLY A 159 -6.77 0.74 9.36
C GLY A 159 -5.25 0.75 9.51
N LEU A 160 -4.53 1.55 8.73
CA LEU A 160 -3.06 1.57 8.70
C LEU A 160 -2.48 2.64 9.62
N GLY A 161 -1.21 2.46 9.98
CA GLY A 161 -0.43 3.41 10.79
C GLY A 161 -0.38 3.05 12.27
N GLN A 162 0.65 3.58 12.93
CA GLN A 162 0.81 3.62 14.38
C GLN A 162 1.65 4.86 14.74
N CYS A 163 1.46 5.41 15.93
CA CYS A 163 2.34 6.46 16.51
C CYS A 163 2.61 6.23 18.01
N ASP A 164 2.11 5.13 18.55
CA ASP A 164 2.15 4.79 19.97
C ASP A 164 2.63 3.35 20.22
N GLU A 165 2.99 2.61 19.17
CA GLU A 165 3.58 1.28 19.29
C GLU A 165 5.10 1.35 19.36
N THR A 166 5.72 2.19 18.54
CA THR A 166 7.17 2.48 18.52
C THR A 166 7.43 3.98 18.39
N PRO A 167 8.67 4.47 18.60
CA PRO A 167 8.97 5.91 18.59
C PRO A 167 8.67 6.60 17.25
N ASP A 168 8.85 5.90 16.14
CA ASP A 168 8.60 6.42 14.80
C ASP A 168 7.19 6.02 14.35
N CYS A 169 6.43 6.98 13.83
CA CYS A 169 5.12 6.69 13.29
C CYS A 169 5.20 5.90 11.98
N ALA A 170 4.30 4.93 11.81
CA ALA A 170 4.02 4.29 10.53
C ALA A 170 2.89 4.97 9.77
N HIS A 171 2.83 4.80 8.45
CA HIS A 171 1.95 5.52 7.53
C HIS A 171 1.12 4.56 6.66
N SER A 172 0.26 5.06 5.77
CA SER A 172 -0.38 4.18 4.77
C SER A 172 0.51 3.96 3.55
N VAL A 173 1.03 5.05 2.99
CA VAL A 173 2.03 5.04 1.92
C VAL A 173 3.17 5.96 2.32
N TYR A 174 4.37 5.39 2.44
CA TYR A 174 5.59 6.13 2.72
C TYR A 174 6.69 5.74 1.73
N LEU A 175 7.00 6.67 0.82
CA LEU A 175 8.00 6.47 -0.22
C LEU A 175 9.03 7.61 -0.26
N ALA A 176 10.28 7.25 -0.49
CA ALA A 176 11.37 8.17 -0.78
C ALA A 176 12.17 7.73 -2.01
N SER A 177 12.36 8.63 -2.99
CA SER A 177 13.15 8.38 -4.20
C SER A 177 13.43 9.67 -4.97
N GLN A 178 14.28 9.61 -6.01
CA GLN A 178 14.52 10.73 -6.92
C GLN A 178 13.60 10.72 -8.15
N GLY A 179 12.57 9.88 -8.18
CA GLY A 179 11.70 9.70 -9.34
C GLY A 179 10.32 10.36 -9.20
N LYS A 180 9.27 9.58 -9.48
CA LYS A 180 7.88 10.06 -9.54
C LYS A 180 6.95 9.08 -8.84
N VAL A 181 6.00 9.62 -8.07
CA VAL A 181 4.91 8.83 -7.49
C VAL A 181 3.57 9.29 -8.06
N THR A 182 2.79 8.35 -8.56
CA THR A 182 1.43 8.55 -9.04
C THR A 182 0.45 7.73 -8.22
N ILE A 183 -0.56 8.37 -7.62
CA ILE A 183 -1.61 7.72 -6.83
C ILE A 183 -2.95 8.15 -7.39
N THR A 184 -3.70 7.20 -7.95
CA THR A 184 -4.99 7.46 -8.61
C THR A 184 -6.10 6.55 -8.12
N ASN A 185 -7.34 7.04 -8.16
CA ASN A 185 -8.56 6.25 -7.95
C ASN A 185 -8.55 5.42 -6.66
N SER A 186 -7.82 5.86 -5.63
CA SER A 186 -7.56 5.08 -4.42
C SER A 186 -8.29 5.64 -3.21
N ARG A 187 -8.56 4.77 -2.23
CA ARG A 187 -9.26 5.11 -0.99
C ARG A 187 -8.34 4.97 0.21
N PHE A 188 -8.33 6.00 1.05
CA PHE A 188 -7.61 6.06 2.32
C PHE A 188 -8.65 6.32 3.41
N GLU A 189 -8.75 5.43 4.39
CA GLU A 189 -9.76 5.57 5.45
C GLU A 189 -9.33 4.94 6.77
N ARG A 190 -9.98 5.36 7.87
CA ARG A 190 -9.83 4.69 9.18
C ARG A 190 -8.35 4.54 9.60
N GLY A 191 -7.52 5.55 9.36
CA GLY A 191 -6.11 5.54 9.77
C GLY A 191 -5.98 5.37 11.29
N ARG A 192 -4.89 4.78 11.75
CA ARG A 192 -4.63 4.45 13.17
C ARG A 192 -3.35 5.10 13.71
N GLY A 193 -2.73 5.95 12.91
CA GLY A 193 -1.50 6.66 13.21
C GLY A 193 -0.91 7.25 11.94
N GLY A 194 0.00 8.21 12.10
CA GLY A 194 0.82 8.75 11.01
C GLY A 194 0.02 9.32 9.84
N HIS A 195 0.72 9.56 8.71
CA HIS A 195 0.12 10.15 7.52
C HIS A 195 -0.56 9.08 6.66
N TYR A 196 -1.61 9.47 5.93
CA TYR A 196 -2.13 8.60 4.87
C TYR A 196 -1.10 8.50 3.74
N VAL A 197 -0.60 9.62 3.24
CA VAL A 197 0.44 9.64 2.20
C VAL A 197 1.59 10.53 2.63
N LYS A 198 2.80 9.97 2.75
CA LYS A 198 4.05 10.69 3.01
C LYS A 198 5.07 10.44 1.90
N LEU A 199 5.41 11.46 1.13
CA LEU A 199 6.27 11.30 -0.05
C LEU A 199 7.49 12.22 -0.02
N ARG A 200 8.68 11.62 -0.01
CA ARG A 200 9.97 12.30 -0.17
C ARG A 200 10.47 12.12 -1.62
N VAL A 201 9.75 12.73 -2.56
CA VAL A 201 9.99 12.57 -4.01
C VAL A 201 9.80 13.90 -4.75
N PRO A 202 10.56 14.18 -5.82
CA PRO A 202 10.50 15.48 -6.50
C PRO A 202 9.24 15.70 -7.33
N ASN A 203 8.58 14.62 -7.80
CA ASN A 203 7.43 14.70 -8.70
C ASN A 203 6.26 13.84 -8.18
N VAL A 204 5.10 14.46 -8.03
CA VAL A 204 3.88 13.77 -7.57
C VAL A 204 2.69 13.97 -8.51
N SER A 205 1.85 12.96 -8.61
CA SER A 205 0.52 13.05 -9.20
C SER A 205 -0.47 12.30 -8.31
N ILE A 206 -1.20 13.02 -7.46
CA ILE A 206 -2.16 12.45 -6.51
C ILE A 206 -3.55 12.93 -6.93
N THR A 207 -4.28 12.11 -7.70
CA THR A 207 -5.57 12.54 -8.26
C THR A 207 -6.69 11.54 -8.12
N ASP A 208 -7.92 12.04 -8.06
CA ASP A 208 -9.13 11.20 -8.10
C ASP A 208 -9.21 10.20 -6.91
N ASN A 209 -8.60 10.55 -5.76
CA ASN A 209 -8.61 9.73 -4.55
C ASN A 209 -9.62 10.22 -3.51
N SER A 210 -10.00 9.35 -2.58
CA SER A 210 -10.79 9.73 -1.40
C SER A 210 -10.00 9.50 -0.11
N PHE A 211 -9.95 10.52 0.74
CA PHE A 211 -9.38 10.48 2.08
C PHE A 211 -10.48 10.72 3.10
N ASP A 212 -10.87 9.67 3.81
CA ASP A 212 -11.92 9.72 4.83
C ASP A 212 -11.34 9.43 6.21
N ASP A 213 -11.11 10.50 6.96
CA ASP A 213 -10.54 10.44 8.30
C ASP A 213 -11.63 10.51 9.38
N THR A 214 -12.92 10.41 9.03
CA THR A 214 -14.04 10.48 9.99
C THR A 214 -13.92 9.45 11.11
N SER A 215 -13.40 8.26 10.78
CA SER A 215 -13.12 7.16 11.72
C SER A 215 -11.62 6.95 11.91
N GLY A 216 -10.81 7.98 11.65
CA GLY A 216 -9.38 7.97 11.94
C GLY A 216 -9.11 8.12 13.43
N HIS A 217 -7.97 7.60 13.88
CA HIS A 217 -7.48 7.70 15.24
C HIS A 217 -6.00 8.07 15.22
N LYS A 218 -5.61 9.12 15.97
CA LYS A 218 -4.23 9.61 16.06
C LYS A 218 -3.56 9.83 14.70
N THR A 219 -4.34 10.16 13.66
CA THR A 219 -3.77 10.35 12.33
C THR A 219 -3.06 11.71 12.22
N ASN A 220 -2.13 11.81 11.29
CA ASN A 220 -1.44 13.03 10.92
C ASN A 220 -1.99 13.56 9.57
N TYR A 221 -1.25 14.40 8.87
CA TYR A 221 -1.68 14.97 7.57
C TYR A 221 -2.12 13.90 6.57
N MET A 222 -3.10 14.22 5.73
CA MET A 222 -3.57 13.30 4.69
C MET A 222 -2.54 13.17 3.57
N ILE A 223 -1.92 14.28 3.19
CA ILE A 223 -0.78 14.30 2.27
C ILE A 223 0.33 15.12 2.92
N ASP A 224 1.47 14.49 3.13
CA ASP A 224 2.70 15.14 3.57
C ASP A 224 3.76 15.02 2.46
N LEU A 225 4.26 16.17 2.03
CA LEU A 225 5.39 16.31 1.11
C LEU A 225 6.56 16.91 1.91
N PRO A 226 7.15 16.16 2.85
CA PRO A 226 8.02 16.70 3.89
C PRO A 226 9.29 17.37 3.34
N GLU A 227 9.73 17.01 2.14
CA GLU A 227 10.93 17.54 1.47
C GLU A 227 10.61 18.53 0.33
N GLY A 228 9.32 18.85 0.11
CA GLY A 228 8.81 19.54 -1.07
C GLY A 228 8.58 18.59 -2.26
N ALA A 229 7.80 19.05 -3.24
CA ALA A 229 7.63 18.39 -4.54
C ALA A 229 6.93 19.33 -5.53
N THR A 230 7.10 19.08 -6.84
CA THR A 230 6.24 19.66 -7.88
C THR A 230 5.26 18.61 -8.43
N GLY A 231 4.28 19.04 -9.22
CA GLY A 231 3.33 18.15 -9.88
C GLY A 231 1.88 18.55 -9.63
N LEU A 232 1.00 17.56 -9.42
CA LEU A 232 -0.45 17.75 -9.38
C LEU A 232 -1.10 17.01 -8.20
N ILE A 233 -1.89 17.75 -7.42
CA ILE A 233 -2.83 17.20 -6.43
C ILE A 233 -4.23 17.71 -6.81
N ALA A 234 -5.05 16.86 -7.43
CA ALA A 234 -6.31 17.30 -8.00
C ALA A 234 -7.46 16.30 -7.96
N ARG A 235 -8.70 16.81 -7.89
CA ARG A 235 -9.92 15.99 -7.91
C ARG A 235 -9.99 14.95 -6.79
N ASN A 236 -9.31 15.20 -5.68
CA ASN A 236 -9.42 14.37 -4.49
C ASN A 236 -10.56 14.88 -3.60
N THR A 237 -11.17 13.97 -2.85
CA THR A 237 -12.14 14.29 -1.80
C THR A 237 -11.51 14.04 -0.44
N PHE A 238 -11.61 15.01 0.47
CA PHE A 238 -11.05 14.94 1.82
C PHE A 238 -12.13 15.20 2.88
N VAL A 239 -12.15 14.38 3.92
CA VAL A 239 -12.95 14.61 5.13
C VAL A 239 -12.03 14.51 6.34
N GLN A 240 -11.71 15.63 6.98
CA GLN A 240 -10.82 15.63 8.14
C GLN A 240 -11.59 15.23 9.41
N GLY A 241 -11.12 14.17 10.08
CA GLY A 241 -11.67 13.68 11.33
C GLY A 241 -11.25 14.51 12.54
N PRO A 242 -11.92 14.32 13.69
CA PRO A 242 -11.60 15.02 14.93
C PRO A 242 -10.33 14.51 15.64
N ASP A 243 -9.97 13.24 15.48
CA ASP A 243 -8.92 12.56 16.27
C ASP A 243 -7.58 12.50 15.52
N LYS A 244 -6.94 13.67 15.40
CA LYS A 244 -5.64 13.83 14.74
C LYS A 244 -4.58 14.30 15.72
N GLU A 245 -3.37 13.75 15.59
CA GLU A 245 -2.20 14.29 16.29
C GLU A 245 -1.80 15.63 15.70
N ASN A 246 -1.67 15.69 14.36
CA ASN A 246 -1.49 16.93 13.62
C ASN A 246 -2.75 17.26 12.81
N TRP A 247 -3.58 18.13 13.38
CA TRP A 247 -4.82 18.62 12.77
C TRP A 247 -4.65 19.88 11.91
N THR A 248 -3.45 20.47 11.87
CA THR A 248 -3.25 21.85 11.39
C THR A 248 -3.35 22.01 9.88
N GLY A 249 -3.25 20.93 9.09
CA GLY A 249 -3.41 20.97 7.65
C GLY A 249 -3.83 19.65 7.02
N PHE A 250 -4.40 19.71 5.81
CA PHE A 250 -4.70 18.53 5.00
C PHE A 250 -3.48 18.10 4.17
N ILE A 251 -2.94 19.05 3.41
CA ILE A 251 -1.76 18.91 2.55
C ILE A 251 -0.67 19.80 3.15
N VAL A 252 0.48 19.21 3.48
CA VAL A 252 1.61 19.95 4.05
C VAL A 252 2.84 19.81 3.17
N VAL A 253 3.49 20.95 2.90
CA VAL A 253 4.62 21.03 1.96
C VAL A 253 5.87 21.53 2.67
N SER A 254 6.96 20.76 2.52
CA SER A 254 8.31 21.05 3.03
C SER A 254 8.42 21.21 4.55
N ALA A 255 7.59 20.49 5.33
CA ALA A 255 7.60 20.61 6.79
C ALA A 255 8.89 20.11 7.46
N GLU A 256 9.66 19.23 6.80
CA GLU A 256 10.91 18.72 7.36
C GLU A 256 12.13 19.36 6.70
N GLN A 257 12.15 19.47 5.37
CA GLN A 257 13.26 20.04 4.60
C GLN A 257 12.77 20.70 3.30
N ARG A 258 13.57 21.61 2.73
CA ARG A 258 13.32 22.26 1.43
C ARG A 258 14.26 21.72 0.36
N LYS A 259 14.26 20.40 0.19
CA LYS A 259 15.20 19.70 -0.69
C LYS A 259 14.76 19.74 -2.14
N TYR A 260 13.46 19.59 -2.40
CA TYR A 260 12.88 19.71 -3.73
C TYR A 260 12.11 21.03 -3.81
N PRO A 261 12.21 21.77 -4.94
CA PRO A 261 11.38 22.94 -5.15
C PRO A 261 9.90 22.52 -5.18
N ALA A 262 9.05 23.38 -4.66
CA ALA A 262 7.59 23.26 -4.72
C ALA A 262 6.95 24.32 -5.64
N THR A 263 7.76 25.19 -6.23
CA THR A 263 7.31 26.19 -7.21
C THR A 263 6.50 25.53 -8.32
N GLY A 264 5.25 25.98 -8.51
CA GLY A 264 4.35 25.43 -9.51
C GLY A 264 3.68 24.11 -9.14
N LEU A 265 3.81 23.60 -7.91
CA LEU A 265 2.96 22.50 -7.41
C LEU A 265 1.50 22.92 -7.52
N ARG A 266 0.74 22.20 -8.35
CA ARG A 266 -0.67 22.49 -8.61
C ARG A 266 -1.55 21.77 -7.62
N VAL A 267 -2.40 22.53 -6.93
CA VAL A 267 -3.42 22.00 -6.01
C VAL A 267 -4.78 22.56 -6.41
N GLU A 268 -5.59 21.77 -7.12
CA GLU A 268 -6.78 22.29 -7.81
C GLU A 268 -7.90 21.25 -7.92
N ALA A 269 -9.15 21.73 -8.03
CA ALA A 269 -10.35 20.91 -8.20
C ALA A 269 -10.58 19.86 -7.11
N ASN A 270 -10.04 20.05 -5.91
CA ASN A 270 -10.29 19.18 -4.77
C ASN A 270 -11.53 19.63 -3.98
N VAL A 271 -12.11 18.70 -3.21
CA VAL A 271 -13.17 18.97 -2.23
C VAL A 271 -12.63 18.63 -0.85
N ALA A 272 -12.70 19.56 0.11
CA ALA A 272 -12.25 19.31 1.48
C ALA A 272 -13.29 19.76 2.50
N THR A 273 -13.62 18.91 3.45
CA THR A 273 -14.63 19.16 4.49
C THR A 273 -14.14 18.69 5.85
N LEU A 274 -14.82 19.13 6.90
CA LEU A 274 -14.59 18.65 8.27
C LEU A 274 -15.69 17.66 8.64
N ALA A 275 -15.31 16.56 9.28
CA ALA A 275 -16.24 15.59 9.85
C ALA A 275 -17.08 16.25 10.96
N PRO A 276 -18.29 15.72 11.25
CA PRO A 276 -19.03 16.11 12.46
C PRO A 276 -18.15 15.98 13.71
N GLY A 277 -18.19 16.98 14.59
CA GLY A 277 -17.41 17.00 15.83
C GLY A 277 -15.96 17.48 15.70
N GLN A 278 -15.43 17.70 14.49
CA GLN A 278 -14.15 18.38 14.30
C GLN A 278 -14.33 19.89 14.57
N THR A 279 -13.64 20.39 15.59
CA THR A 279 -13.75 21.78 16.10
C THR A 279 -12.61 22.69 15.67
N HIS A 280 -11.54 22.16 15.08
CA HIS A 280 -10.37 22.90 14.63
C HIS A 280 -10.57 23.56 13.25
N SER A 281 -9.68 24.49 12.91
CA SER A 281 -9.67 25.19 11.62
C SER A 281 -8.35 24.94 10.86
N PRO A 282 -8.18 23.75 10.25
CA PRO A 282 -7.02 23.41 9.42
C PRO A 282 -6.88 24.30 8.19
N ALA A 283 -5.65 24.43 7.70
CA ALA A 283 -5.41 24.87 6.33
C ALA A 283 -5.57 23.70 5.35
N PHE A 284 -6.19 23.93 4.20
CA PHE A 284 -6.25 22.94 3.14
C PHE A 284 -4.84 22.68 2.58
N VAL A 285 -4.07 23.74 2.34
CA VAL A 285 -2.64 23.67 2.03
C VAL A 285 -1.88 24.49 3.07
N ALA A 286 -0.94 23.84 3.77
CA ALA A 286 0.03 24.52 4.63
C ALA A 286 1.42 24.43 3.97
N ASP A 287 2.02 25.59 3.71
CA ASP A 287 3.27 25.73 2.99
C ASP A 287 4.39 26.23 3.90
N VAL A 288 5.42 25.41 4.09
CA VAL A 288 6.65 25.74 4.82
C VAL A 288 7.80 26.06 3.84
N SER A 289 7.60 25.87 2.54
CA SER A 289 8.64 26.05 1.52
C SER A 289 8.90 27.53 1.21
N HIS A 290 7.87 28.37 1.30
CA HIS A 290 7.78 29.74 0.74
C HIS A 290 7.98 29.80 -0.79
N ASP A 291 7.87 28.66 -1.47
CA ASP A 291 7.85 28.64 -2.92
C ASP A 291 6.50 29.15 -3.45
N ARG A 292 6.48 29.56 -4.71
CA ARG A 292 5.24 29.97 -5.37
C ARG A 292 4.44 28.74 -5.79
N LEU A 293 3.63 28.20 -4.89
CA LEU A 293 2.69 27.12 -5.21
C LEU A 293 1.61 27.63 -6.19
N ALA A 294 1.05 26.72 -6.99
CA ALA A 294 -0.06 26.98 -7.91
C ALA A 294 -1.37 26.44 -7.32
N VAL A 295 -1.79 26.99 -6.18
CA VAL A 295 -3.07 26.62 -5.54
C VAL A 295 -4.23 27.24 -6.33
N GLY A 296 -4.96 26.39 -7.06
CA GLY A 296 -6.09 26.78 -7.89
C GLY A 296 -7.43 26.76 -7.15
N ALA A 297 -8.53 26.69 -7.91
CA ALA A 297 -9.87 26.62 -7.36
C ALA A 297 -10.10 25.27 -6.65
N ASN A 298 -10.47 25.30 -5.37
CA ASN A 298 -10.84 24.12 -4.57
C ASN A 298 -12.16 24.42 -3.83
N GLN A 299 -12.99 23.39 -3.62
CA GLN A 299 -14.24 23.50 -2.88
C GLN A 299 -13.99 23.18 -1.40
N LEU A 300 -14.02 24.20 -0.55
CA LEU A 300 -13.67 24.07 0.86
C LEU A 300 -14.90 24.28 1.73
N GLY A 301 -15.20 23.29 2.56
CA GLY A 301 -16.26 23.34 3.56
C GLY A 301 -15.96 24.36 4.66
N LYS A 302 -17.01 24.72 5.40
CA LYS A 302 -16.90 25.66 6.54
C LYS A 302 -15.82 25.19 7.52
N GLY A 303 -14.96 26.13 7.93
CA GLY A 303 -13.88 25.88 8.91
C GLY A 303 -12.55 25.47 8.28
N VAL A 304 -12.52 25.08 7.00
CA VAL A 304 -11.28 24.81 6.26
C VAL A 304 -10.73 26.12 5.70
N ARG A 305 -9.54 26.53 6.14
CA ARG A 305 -8.84 27.70 5.58
C ARG A 305 -8.20 27.31 4.25
N PRO A 306 -8.27 28.15 3.21
CA PRO A 306 -7.69 27.78 1.91
C PRO A 306 -6.19 27.51 1.93
N PHE A 307 -5.44 28.34 2.64
CA PHE A 307 -3.99 28.34 2.58
C PHE A 307 -3.41 28.90 3.88
N GLU A 308 -2.22 28.42 4.24
CA GLU A 308 -1.40 28.94 5.33
C GLU A 308 0.06 28.92 4.91
N LEU A 309 0.74 30.05 5.05
CA LEU A 309 2.19 30.13 4.98
C LEU A 309 2.75 30.00 6.40
N ARG A 310 3.78 29.15 6.58
CA ARG A 310 4.44 28.90 7.87
C ARG A 310 5.88 29.38 7.88
#